data_AF-A0A7C2ZX12-F1
#
_entry.id   AF-A0A7C2ZX12-F1
#
_cell.length_a   1.000
_cell.length_b   1.000
_cell.length_c   1.000
_cell.angle_alpha   90.00
_cell.angle_beta   90.00
_cell.angle_gamma   90.00
#
_symmetry.space_group_name_H-M   'P 1'
#
loop_
_entity.id
_entity.type
_entity.pdbx_description
1 polymer ?
#
loop_
_entity_poly.entity_id
_entity_poly.type
_entity_poly.pdbx_seq_one_letter_code
_entity_poly.pdbx_strand_id
1 'polypeptide(L)'
;MVKRGDGGKVAHPVRLYILVAVLVTATIGLLAGIGPNLWTPEWSWQLAVAALLLAVAVVLSDLAGIDLPISRLRIVISVSSALWFAAGITFGPLVGSLLATASALIEEIVDRRELIKLVVNMVNCALATFLAGWVYFALADTDLSPIGSLYNFSVTLVAALVFSVTQSLLLSAVLSQAGGTSPW
;
A
#
# COMPACT_ATOMS: atom_id res chain seq x y z
N MET A 1 -32.39 -27.24 -11.06
CA MET A 1 -31.22 -27.32 -11.98
C MET A 1 -30.90 -25.89 -12.44
N VAL A 2 -30.01 -25.19 -11.74
CA VAL A 2 -29.62 -23.82 -12.08
C VAL A 2 -28.48 -23.89 -13.11
N LYS A 3 -28.71 -23.35 -14.30
CA LYS A 3 -27.69 -23.23 -15.36
C LYS A 3 -26.86 -21.97 -15.11
N ARG A 4 -25.54 -22.16 -14.99
CA ARG A 4 -24.40 -21.26 -15.28
C ARG A 4 -24.56 -19.75 -15.03
N GLY A 5 -23.74 -19.24 -14.11
CA GLY A 5 -22.93 -18.06 -14.41
C GLY A 5 -21.56 -18.55 -14.83
N ASP A 6 -21.25 -18.49 -16.13
CA ASP A 6 -19.89 -18.69 -16.60
C ASP A 6 -18.99 -17.70 -15.84
N GLY A 7 -17.83 -18.16 -15.36
CA GLY A 7 -16.75 -17.33 -14.84
C GLY A 7 -16.12 -16.48 -15.96
N GLY A 8 -16.95 -15.69 -16.64
CA GLY A 8 -16.56 -14.78 -17.68
C GLY A 8 -15.64 -13.75 -17.05
N LYS A 9 -14.40 -13.69 -17.54
CA LYS A 9 -13.47 -12.61 -17.25
C LYS A 9 -14.22 -11.30 -17.43
N VAL A 10 -14.39 -10.53 -16.35
CA VAL A 10 -14.99 -9.20 -16.44
C VAL A 10 -14.10 -8.38 -17.37
N ALA A 11 -14.64 -8.00 -18.52
CA ALA A 11 -13.89 -7.22 -19.51
C ALA A 11 -13.76 -5.79 -18.98
N HIS A 12 -12.58 -5.47 -18.44
CA HIS A 12 -12.28 -4.14 -17.96
C HIS A 12 -12.01 -3.17 -19.14
N PRO A 13 -12.36 -1.88 -19.01
CA PRO A 13 -12.16 -0.92 -20.09
C PRO A 13 -10.67 -0.67 -20.35
N VAL A 14 -10.27 -0.46 -21.61
CA VAL A 14 -8.86 -0.24 -22.02
C VAL A 14 -8.18 0.90 -21.24
N ARG A 15 -8.93 1.96 -20.96
CA ARG A 15 -8.51 3.11 -20.12
C ARG A 15 -8.05 2.70 -18.71
N LEU A 16 -8.65 1.68 -18.11
CA LEU A 16 -8.21 1.14 -16.82
C LEU A 16 -6.82 0.49 -16.96
N TYR A 17 -6.61 -0.32 -17.99
CA TYR A 17 -5.32 -0.96 -18.23
C TYR A 17 -4.21 0.06 -18.50
N ILE A 18 -4.49 1.12 -19.26
CA ILE A 18 -3.54 2.21 -19.50
C ILE A 18 -3.17 2.90 -18.19
N LEU A 19 -4.17 3.28 -17.37
CA LEU A 19 -3.92 3.91 -16.08
C LEU A 19 -3.08 3.01 -15.17
N VAL A 20 -3.44 1.73 -15.05
CA VAL A 20 -2.68 0.77 -14.23
C VAL A 20 -1.26 0.60 -14.76
N ALA A 21 -1.06 0.53 -16.07
CA ALA A 21 0.27 0.45 -16.65
C ALA A 21 1.11 1.69 -16.30
N VAL A 22 0.54 2.90 -16.40
CA VAL A 22 1.20 4.14 -16.00
C VAL A 22 1.57 4.13 -14.51
N LEU A 23 0.63 3.72 -13.65
CA LEU A 23 0.88 3.64 -12.20
C LEU A 23 1.96 2.61 -11.86
N VAL A 24 1.96 1.45 -12.52
CA VAL A 24 3.01 0.42 -12.37
C VAL A 24 4.37 0.99 -12.81
N THR A 25 4.45 1.59 -14.00
CA THR A 25 5.69 2.17 -14.51
C THR A 25 6.21 3.29 -13.62
N ALA A 26 5.34 4.17 -13.14
CA ALA A 26 5.71 5.24 -12.21
C ALA A 26 6.22 4.67 -10.88
N THR A 27 5.55 3.66 -10.34
CA THR A 27 5.95 3.00 -9.09
C THR A 27 7.30 2.32 -9.23
N ILE A 28 7.50 1.52 -10.29
CA ILE A 28 8.80 0.87 -10.55
C ILE A 28 9.89 1.92 -10.78
N GLY A 29 9.59 2.99 -11.53
CA GLY A 29 10.52 4.09 -11.77
C GLY A 29 10.95 4.80 -10.49
N LEU A 30 10.02 5.05 -9.56
CA LEU A 30 10.32 5.62 -8.25
C LEU A 30 11.15 4.65 -7.39
N LEU A 31 10.72 3.39 -7.29
CA LEU A 31 11.41 2.40 -6.47
C LEU A 31 12.82 2.08 -6.95
N ALA A 32 13.02 1.93 -8.25
CA ALA A 32 14.30 1.56 -8.83
C ALA A 32 15.21 2.78 -9.11
N GLY A 33 14.62 3.92 -9.48
CA GLY A 33 15.37 5.11 -9.87
C GLY A 33 15.69 6.04 -8.70
N ILE A 34 14.72 6.30 -7.82
CA ILE A 34 14.87 7.21 -6.68
C ILE A 34 15.18 6.43 -5.41
N GLY A 35 14.46 5.33 -5.17
CA GLY A 35 14.53 4.55 -3.94
C GLY A 35 15.94 4.21 -3.43
N PRO A 36 16.90 3.77 -4.28
CA PRO A 36 18.25 3.42 -3.82
C PRO A 36 19.08 4.62 -3.33
N ASN A 37 18.68 5.84 -3.70
CA ASN A 37 19.34 7.08 -3.29
C ASN A 37 18.72 7.70 -2.04
N LEU A 38 17.62 7.12 -1.53
CA LEU A 38 16.97 7.58 -0.31
C LEU A 38 17.56 6.89 0.91
N TRP A 39 17.27 7.45 2.08
CA TRP A 39 17.72 6.91 3.35
C TRP A 39 17.31 5.44 3.53
N THR A 40 18.25 4.63 4.00
CA THR A 40 18.03 3.23 4.37
C THR A 40 18.66 2.97 5.73
N PRO A 41 17.99 2.18 6.61
CA PRO A 41 18.56 1.83 7.89
C PRO A 41 19.75 0.88 7.74
N GLU A 42 20.70 0.97 8.68
CA GLU A 42 21.74 -0.06 8.81
C GLU A 42 21.13 -1.38 9.30
N TRP A 43 21.37 -2.46 8.57
CA TRP A 43 20.78 -3.75 8.89
C TRP A 43 21.42 -4.37 10.14
N SER A 44 20.60 -4.51 11.18
CA SER A 44 20.92 -5.26 12.40
C SER A 44 20.00 -6.47 12.55
N TRP A 45 20.37 -7.43 13.41
CA TRP A 45 19.54 -8.61 13.67
C TRP A 45 18.19 -8.21 14.30
N GLN A 46 18.19 -7.17 15.13
CA GLN A 46 16.98 -6.62 15.74
C GLN A 46 16.02 -6.09 14.67
N LEU A 47 16.57 -5.38 13.67
CA LEU A 47 15.79 -4.86 12.55
C LEU A 47 15.24 -5.99 11.68
N ALA A 48 16.02 -7.04 11.45
CA ALA A 48 15.54 -8.23 10.74
C ALA A 48 14.37 -8.92 11.48
N VAL A 49 14.47 -9.04 12.80
CA VAL A 49 13.37 -9.56 13.63
C VAL A 49 12.16 -8.64 13.58
N ALA A 50 12.34 -7.32 13.64
CA ALA A 50 11.25 -6.37 13.50
C ALA A 50 10.55 -6.49 12.15
N ALA A 51 11.30 -6.69 11.05
CA ALA A 51 10.74 -6.89 9.72
C ALA A 51 9.90 -8.18 9.65
N LEU A 52 10.41 -9.27 10.25
CA LEU A 52 9.68 -10.54 10.33
C LEU A 52 8.40 -10.39 11.17
N LEU A 53 8.47 -9.74 12.33
CA LEU A 53 7.31 -9.49 13.18
C LEU A 53 6.28 -8.62 12.48
N LEU A 54 6.72 -7.59 11.75
CA LEU A 54 5.82 -6.74 10.97
C LEU A 54 5.14 -7.55 9.85
N ALA A 55 5.88 -8.38 9.13
CA ALA A 55 5.32 -9.24 8.09
C ALA A 55 4.26 -10.20 8.67
N VAL A 56 4.52 -10.81 9.82
CA VAL A 56 3.54 -11.65 10.53
C VAL A 56 2.33 -10.83 10.97
N ALA A 57 2.54 -9.63 11.52
CA ALA A 57 1.46 -8.75 11.95
C ALA A 57 0.53 -8.37 10.80
N VAL A 58 1.07 -8.10 9.61
CA VAL A 58 0.25 -7.80 8.42
C VAL A 58 -0.65 -8.97 8.07
N VAL A 59 -0.08 -10.17 7.93
CA VAL A 59 -0.83 -11.39 7.62
C VAL A 59 -1.92 -11.66 8.66
N LEU A 60 -1.61 -11.51 9.95
CA LEU A 60 -2.60 -11.68 11.02
C LEU A 60 -3.69 -10.60 10.99
N SER A 61 -3.34 -9.37 10.63
CA SER A 61 -4.28 -8.26 10.59
C SER A 61 -5.30 -8.39 9.46
N ASP A 62 -4.95 -9.04 8.35
CA ASP A 62 -5.88 -9.38 7.28
C ASP A 62 -6.84 -10.50 7.68
N LEU A 63 -6.37 -11.50 8.44
CA LEU A 63 -7.25 -12.54 9.01
C LEU A 63 -8.26 -11.96 10.01
N ALA A 64 -7.94 -10.81 10.62
CA ALA A 64 -8.79 -10.09 11.54
C ALA A 64 -9.71 -9.05 10.86
N GLY A 65 -9.73 -9.00 9.51
CA GLY A 65 -10.53 -8.05 8.74
C GLY A 65 -12.01 -8.10 9.13
N ILE A 66 -12.58 -6.94 9.47
CA ILE A 66 -13.98 -6.82 9.85
C ILE A 66 -14.81 -6.53 8.59
N ASP A 67 -15.71 -7.44 8.26
CA ASP A 67 -16.71 -7.25 7.21
C ASP A 67 -17.78 -6.25 7.67
N LEU A 68 -17.92 -5.13 6.98
CA LEU A 68 -19.05 -4.22 7.19
C LEU A 68 -20.18 -4.56 6.20
N PRO A 69 -21.36 -5.01 6.67
CA PRO A 69 -22.48 -5.33 5.79
C PRO A 69 -23.16 -4.04 5.31
N ILE A 70 -22.70 -3.50 4.17
CA ILE A 70 -23.39 -2.42 3.46
C ILE A 70 -24.14 -3.03 2.27
N SER A 71 -25.40 -2.63 2.09
CA SER A 71 -26.46 -3.36 1.38
C SER A 71 -26.20 -3.80 -0.08
N ARG A 72 -25.07 -3.43 -0.73
CA ARG A 72 -24.63 -3.87 -2.07
C ARG A 72 -23.10 -3.92 -2.29
N LEU A 73 -22.29 -3.64 -1.27
CA LEU A 73 -20.82 -3.55 -1.38
C LEU A 73 -20.18 -4.24 -0.17
N ARG A 74 -19.31 -5.22 -0.40
CA ARG A 74 -18.49 -5.81 0.66
C ARG A 74 -17.28 -4.90 0.88
N ILE A 75 -17.32 -4.09 1.93
CA ILE A 75 -16.18 -3.26 2.36
C ILE A 75 -15.51 -3.98 3.53
N VAL A 76 -14.30 -4.49 3.27
CA VAL A 76 -13.42 -5.05 4.31
C VAL A 76 -12.51 -3.91 4.76
N ILE A 77 -12.58 -3.53 6.03
CA ILE A 77 -11.62 -2.59 6.62
C ILE A 77 -10.44 -3.42 7.13
N SER A 78 -9.32 -3.39 6.42
CA SER A 78 -8.08 -4.02 6.86
C SER A 78 -7.22 -3.04 7.66
N VAL A 79 -6.65 -3.54 8.76
CA VAL A 79 -5.69 -2.82 9.62
C VAL A 79 -4.29 -2.78 8.98
N SER A 80 -4.06 -3.55 7.91
CA SER A 80 -2.79 -3.64 7.18
C SER A 80 -2.26 -2.32 6.66
N SER A 81 -3.14 -1.36 6.34
CA SER A 81 -2.74 -0.02 5.89
C SER A 81 -1.88 0.73 6.91
N ALA A 82 -2.18 0.62 8.20
CA ALA A 82 -1.38 1.23 9.27
C ALA A 82 0.00 0.54 9.40
N LEU A 83 0.05 -0.78 9.18
CA LEU A 83 1.28 -1.55 9.21
C LEU A 83 2.17 -1.26 8.00
N TRP A 84 1.59 -1.02 6.82
CA TRP A 84 2.33 -0.54 5.65
C TRP A 84 2.93 0.83 5.89
N PHE A 85 2.17 1.76 6.47
CA PHE A 85 2.70 3.07 6.88
C PHE A 85 3.87 2.92 7.87
N ALA A 86 3.70 2.07 8.90
CA ALA A 86 4.75 1.76 9.87
C ALA A 86 6.01 1.18 9.20
N ALA A 87 5.84 0.34 8.18
CA ALA A 87 6.95 -0.20 7.39
C ALA A 87 7.77 0.92 6.73
N GLY A 88 7.09 1.89 6.12
CA GLY A 88 7.73 3.01 5.42
C GLY A 88 8.56 3.90 6.34
N ILE A 89 8.05 4.20 7.54
CA ILE A 89 8.76 5.08 8.50
C ILE A 89 9.79 4.34 9.37
N THR A 90 9.80 3.00 9.35
CA THR A 90 10.73 2.17 10.14
C THR A 90 11.90 1.67 9.29
N PHE A 91 11.61 1.16 8.09
CA PHE A 91 12.61 0.54 7.21
C PHE A 91 13.10 1.47 6.09
N GLY A 92 12.61 2.70 6.07
CA GLY A 92 12.88 3.63 4.98
C GLY A 92 11.94 3.43 3.78
N PRO A 93 11.98 4.37 2.81
CA PRO A 93 11.01 4.42 1.71
C PRO A 93 11.06 3.16 0.85
N LEU A 94 12.27 2.74 0.45
CA LEU A 94 12.46 1.61 -0.45
C LEU A 94 12.12 0.28 0.24
N VAL A 95 12.81 -0.07 1.32
CA VAL A 95 12.61 -1.36 1.99
C VAL A 95 11.21 -1.47 2.57
N GLY A 96 10.69 -0.41 3.19
CA GLY A 96 9.32 -0.38 3.72
C GLY A 96 8.27 -0.62 2.64
N SER A 97 8.41 0.02 1.48
CA SER A 97 7.49 -0.20 0.35
C SER A 97 7.57 -1.61 -0.24
N LEU A 98 8.76 -2.22 -0.29
CA LEU A 98 8.92 -3.62 -0.73
C LEU A 98 8.26 -4.59 0.25
N LEU A 99 8.39 -4.37 1.56
CA LEU A 99 7.71 -5.16 2.59
C LEU A 99 6.19 -5.03 2.48
N ALA A 100 5.68 -3.80 2.33
CA ALA A 100 4.25 -3.56 2.10
C ALA A 100 3.75 -4.28 0.83
N THR A 101 4.49 -4.17 -0.27
CA THR A 101 4.16 -4.82 -1.55
C THR A 101 4.15 -6.34 -1.44
N ALA A 102 5.15 -6.92 -0.78
CA ALA A 102 5.22 -8.37 -0.55
C ALA A 102 4.03 -8.85 0.29
N SER A 103 3.65 -8.08 1.32
CA SER A 103 2.51 -8.43 2.16
C SER A 103 1.17 -8.37 1.40
N ALA A 104 0.94 -7.33 0.60
CA ALA A 104 -0.24 -7.21 -0.25
C ALA A 104 -0.30 -8.32 -1.30
N LEU A 105 0.86 -8.74 -1.86
CA LEU A 105 0.91 -9.87 -2.78
C LEU A 105 0.48 -11.18 -2.11
N ILE A 106 0.93 -11.43 -0.87
CA ILE A 106 0.55 -12.63 -0.11
C ILE A 106 -0.96 -12.64 0.14
N GLU A 107 -1.53 -11.52 0.59
CA GLU A 107 -2.97 -11.35 0.82
C GLU A 107 -3.77 -11.67 -0.46
N GLU A 108 -3.41 -11.05 -1.58
CA GLU A 108 -4.13 -11.18 -2.85
C GLU A 108 -4.06 -12.61 -3.43
N ILE A 109 -2.93 -13.32 -3.21
CA ILE A 109 -2.76 -14.73 -3.59
C ILE A 109 -3.66 -15.63 -2.75
N VAL A 110 -3.71 -15.40 -1.42
CA VAL A 110 -4.53 -16.18 -0.50
C VAL A 110 -6.01 -16.04 -0.84
N ASP A 111 -6.45 -14.82 -1.16
CA ASP A 111 -7.83 -14.51 -1.54
C ASP A 111 -8.19 -14.89 -3.00
N ARG A 112 -7.22 -15.35 -3.80
CA ARG A 112 -7.40 -15.71 -5.23
C ARG A 112 -8.06 -14.60 -6.06
N ARG A 113 -7.64 -13.35 -5.84
CA ARG A 113 -8.24 -12.18 -6.48
C ARG A 113 -7.85 -12.06 -7.96
N GLU A 114 -8.65 -11.31 -8.71
CA GLU A 114 -8.36 -11.01 -10.12
C GLU A 114 -7.02 -10.26 -10.25
N LEU A 115 -6.22 -10.62 -11.26
CA LEU A 115 -4.88 -10.05 -11.47
C LEU A 115 -4.87 -8.52 -11.49
N ILE A 116 -5.89 -7.87 -12.06
CA ILE A 116 -5.95 -6.41 -12.12
C ILE A 116 -6.11 -5.79 -10.73
N LYS A 117 -6.88 -6.41 -9.83
CA LYS A 117 -7.07 -5.95 -8.45
C LYS A 117 -5.80 -6.14 -7.65
N LEU A 118 -5.14 -7.29 -7.83
CA LEU A 118 -3.83 -7.59 -7.25
C LEU A 118 -2.81 -6.52 -7.62
N VAL A 119 -2.67 -6.21 -8.91
CA VAL A 119 -1.70 -5.21 -9.38
C VAL A 119 -2.03 -3.81 -8.84
N VAL A 120 -3.31 -3.41 -8.85
CA VAL A 120 -3.74 -2.13 -8.29
C VAL A 120 -3.39 -2.02 -6.81
N ASN A 121 -3.68 -3.06 -6.01
CA ASN A 121 -3.42 -3.06 -4.57
C ASN A 121 -1.92 -3.05 -4.26
N MET A 122 -1.13 -3.83 -4.99
CA MET A 122 0.33 -3.79 -4.88
C MET A 122 0.87 -2.40 -5.16
N VAL A 123 0.44 -1.77 -6.26
CA VAL A 123 0.89 -0.42 -6.61
C VAL A 123 0.43 0.61 -5.57
N ASN A 124 -0.80 0.49 -5.09
CA ASN A 124 -1.34 1.38 -4.07
C ASN A 124 -0.52 1.32 -2.76
N CYS A 125 -0.27 0.11 -2.25
CA CYS A 125 0.49 -0.06 -1.02
C CYS A 125 1.95 0.38 -1.22
N ALA A 126 2.58 0.05 -2.35
CA ALA A 126 3.95 0.41 -2.65
C ALA A 126 4.13 1.93 -2.68
N LEU A 127 3.31 2.62 -3.48
CA LEU A 127 3.44 4.04 -3.73
C LEU A 127 3.12 4.87 -2.48
N ALA A 128 2.03 4.54 -1.77
CA ALA A 128 1.67 5.24 -0.54
C ALA A 128 2.75 5.08 0.54
N THR A 129 3.26 3.85 0.72
CA THR A 129 4.33 3.57 1.69
C THR A 129 5.63 4.28 1.32
N PHE A 130 5.99 4.25 0.03
CA PHE A 130 7.19 4.91 -0.46
C PHE A 130 7.15 6.41 -0.26
N LEU A 131 6.07 7.08 -0.67
CA LEU A 131 5.92 8.53 -0.54
C LEU A 131 5.88 8.97 0.92
N ALA A 132 5.17 8.22 1.78
CA ALA A 132 5.10 8.51 3.21
C ALA A 132 6.47 8.36 3.89
N GLY A 133 7.16 7.26 3.61
CA GLY A 133 8.53 7.04 4.10
C GLY A 133 9.47 8.13 3.60
N TRP A 134 9.38 8.49 2.32
CA TRP A 134 10.23 9.54 1.74
C TRP A 134 10.00 10.89 2.42
N VAL A 135 8.75 11.31 2.60
CA VAL A 135 8.42 12.55 3.31
C VAL A 135 8.93 12.52 4.75
N TYR A 136 8.77 11.40 5.46
CA TYR A 136 9.27 11.27 6.82
C TYR A 136 10.79 11.43 6.87
N PHE A 137 11.54 10.63 6.11
CA PHE A 137 13.01 10.66 6.15
C PHE A 137 13.64 11.90 5.49
N ALA A 138 12.88 12.65 4.70
CA ALA A 138 13.33 13.93 4.17
C ALA A 138 13.23 15.08 5.19
N LEU A 139 12.37 14.96 6.21
CA LEU A 139 12.04 16.05 7.13
C LEU A 139 12.36 15.74 8.59
N ALA A 140 12.22 14.49 9.02
CA ALA A 140 12.40 14.10 10.41
C ALA A 140 13.88 14.08 10.80
N ASP A 141 14.12 14.29 12.10
CA ASP A 141 15.41 13.97 12.69
C ASP A 141 15.51 12.44 12.84
N THR A 142 16.42 11.81 12.07
CA THR A 142 16.55 10.36 12.02
C THR A 142 17.21 9.75 13.26
N ASP A 143 17.84 10.58 14.10
CA ASP A 143 18.46 10.12 15.34
C ASP A 143 17.43 9.96 16.47
N LEU A 144 16.22 10.50 16.28
CA LEU A 144 15.11 10.40 17.21
C LEU A 144 14.01 9.48 16.69
N SER A 145 13.30 8.83 17.62
CA SER A 145 12.12 8.05 17.25
C SER A 145 11.01 8.95 16.69
N PRO A 146 10.03 8.40 15.94
CA PRO A 146 8.88 9.16 15.44
C PRO A 146 8.10 9.93 16.50
N ILE A 147 8.17 9.50 17.76
CA ILE A 147 7.53 10.13 18.93
C ILE A 147 8.53 10.77 19.90
N GLY A 148 9.82 10.82 19.53
CA GLY A 148 10.90 11.29 20.40
C GLY A 148 10.91 12.80 20.62
N SER A 149 10.26 13.57 19.74
CA SER A 149 10.10 15.01 19.86
C SER A 149 8.77 15.46 19.25
N LEU A 150 8.29 16.66 19.64
CA LEU A 150 7.12 17.26 19.01
C LEU A 150 7.32 17.47 17.50
N TYR A 151 8.54 17.82 17.09
CA TYR A 151 8.89 17.99 15.68
C TYR A 151 8.72 16.68 14.90
N ASN A 152 9.38 15.60 15.33
CA ASN A 152 9.27 14.28 14.68
C ASN A 152 7.83 13.79 14.67
N PHE A 153 7.09 13.97 15.77
CA PHE A 153 5.68 13.60 15.83
C PHE A 153 4.85 14.35 14.77
N SER A 154 5.03 15.67 14.62
CA SER A 154 4.37 16.42 13.55
C SER A 154 4.78 15.99 12.14
N VAL A 155 6.05 15.63 11.92
CA VAL A 155 6.49 15.06 10.62
C VAL A 155 5.83 13.70 10.37
N THR A 156 5.68 12.85 11.39
CA THR A 156 4.93 11.59 11.28
C THR A 156 3.48 11.83 10.90
N LEU A 157 2.81 12.84 11.46
CA LEU A 157 1.44 13.20 11.08
C LEU A 157 1.35 13.65 9.61
N VAL A 158 2.32 14.45 9.14
CA VAL A 158 2.39 14.86 7.73
C VAL A 158 2.61 13.65 6.82
N ALA A 159 3.52 12.74 7.19
CA ALA A 159 3.76 11.51 6.44
C ALA A 159 2.50 10.61 6.41
N ALA A 160 1.76 10.50 7.52
CA ALA A 160 0.51 9.78 7.59
C ALA A 160 -0.57 10.41 6.69
N LEU A 161 -0.65 11.74 6.65
CA LEU A 161 -1.54 12.45 5.74
C LEU A 161 -1.20 12.14 4.28
N VAL A 162 0.09 12.19 3.92
CA VAL A 162 0.57 11.85 2.56
C VAL A 162 0.21 10.41 2.21
N PHE A 163 0.39 9.47 3.15
CA PHE A 163 0.00 8.07 2.98
C PHE A 163 -1.50 7.96 2.65
N SER A 164 -2.36 8.52 3.52
CA SER A 164 -3.82 8.42 3.39
C SER A 164 -4.35 9.11 2.13
N VAL A 165 -3.83 10.30 1.79
CA VAL A 165 -4.21 11.03 0.57
C VAL A 165 -3.78 10.25 -0.67
N THR A 166 -2.55 9.72 -0.70
CA THR A 166 -2.07 8.91 -1.83
C THR A 166 -2.94 7.68 -2.04
N GLN A 167 -3.24 6.93 -0.98
CA GLN A 167 -4.10 5.75 -1.09
C GLN A 167 -5.50 6.11 -1.61
N SER A 168 -6.08 7.18 -1.08
CA SER A 168 -7.43 7.62 -1.44
C SER A 168 -7.51 8.09 -2.90
N LEU A 169 -6.53 8.89 -3.34
CA LEU A 169 -6.47 9.40 -4.71
C LEU A 169 -6.27 8.27 -5.72
N LEU A 170 -5.38 7.32 -5.42
CA LEU A 170 -5.10 6.22 -6.33
C LEU A 170 -6.32 5.29 -6.47
N LEU A 171 -6.94 4.92 -5.35
CA LEU A 171 -8.16 4.11 -5.37
C LEU A 171 -9.30 4.86 -6.08
N SER A 172 -9.50 6.15 -5.82
CA SER A 172 -10.51 6.94 -6.53
C SER A 172 -10.26 6.98 -8.04
N ALA A 173 -9.01 7.22 -8.46
CA ALA A 173 -8.63 7.25 -9.86
C ALA A 173 -8.92 5.90 -10.54
N VAL A 174 -8.51 4.78 -9.93
CA VAL A 174 -8.73 3.44 -10.49
C VAL A 174 -10.23 3.08 -10.53
N LEU A 175 -10.97 3.32 -9.44
CA LEU A 175 -12.39 3.02 -9.35
C LEU A 175 -13.22 3.85 -10.32
N SER A 176 -12.85 5.12 -10.55
CA SER A 176 -13.50 5.98 -11.54
C SER A 176 -13.43 5.39 -12.95
N GLN A 177 -12.26 4.87 -13.33
CA GLN A 177 -12.05 4.27 -14.65
C GLN A 177 -12.77 2.93 -14.78
N ALA A 178 -12.80 2.13 -13.71
CA ALA A 178 -13.51 0.86 -13.68
C ALA A 178 -15.04 1.04 -13.73
N GLY A 179 -15.57 2.04 -13.01
CA GLY A 179 -17.00 2.36 -12.96
C GLY A 179 -17.49 3.24 -14.10
N GLY A 180 -16.59 3.79 -14.93
CA GLY A 180 -16.94 4.74 -15.99
C GLY A 180 -17.49 6.07 -15.47
N THR A 181 -17.12 6.45 -14.24
CA THR A 181 -17.57 7.66 -13.54
C THR A 181 -16.43 8.66 -13.39
N SER A 182 -16.76 9.89 -12.99
CA SER A 182 -15.77 10.89 -12.58
C SER A 182 -15.03 10.42 -11.30
N PRO A 183 -13.72 10.67 -11.15
CA PRO A 183 -12.99 10.43 -9.90
C PRO A 183 -13.35 11.41 -8.77
N TRP A 184 -14.24 12.36 -9.05
CA TRP A 184 -14.76 13.40 -8.16
C TRP A 184 -16.29 13.44 -8.24
#